data_AF-A0A2Z6GAU2-F1
#
_entry.id   AF-A0A2Z6GAU2-F1
#
_cell.length_a   1.000
_cell.length_b   1.000
_cell.length_c   1.000
_cell.angle_alpha   90.00
_cell.angle_beta   90.00
_cell.angle_gamma   90.00
#
_symmetry.space_group_name_H-M   'P 1'
#
loop_
_entity.id
_entity.type
_entity.pdbx_description
1 polymer ?
#
loop_
_entity_poly.entity_id
_entity_poly.type
_entity_poly.pdbx_seq_one_letter_code
_entity_poly.pdbx_strand_id
1 'polypeptide(L)' 'MIKSGFSRRLEKVDRINPSRRRKGERGIWQRCYWEHQIRDEHDLTRHIDYIHYNLADWGMNWVAAEPLHCGAPV' A
#
# COMPACT_ATOMS: atom_id res chain seq x y z
N MET A 1 -13.51 -1.15 -10.54
CA MET A 1 -12.65 -1.28 -9.34
C MET A 1 -11.76 -0.04 -9.21
N ILE A 2 -11.53 0.43 -7.98
CA ILE A 2 -10.94 1.75 -7.65
C ILE A 2 -9.61 2.00 -8.38
N LYS A 3 -8.67 1.04 -8.36
CA LYS A 3 -7.35 1.17 -8.99
C LYS A 3 -7.45 1.44 -10.49
N SER A 4 -8.24 0.67 -11.23
CA SER A 4 -8.38 0.82 -12.68
C SER A 4 -9.17 2.07 -13.09
N GLY A 5 -10.21 2.43 -12.33
CA GLY A 5 -10.97 3.66 -12.55
C GLY A 5 -10.12 4.92 -12.36
N PHE A 6 -9.37 4.97 -11.26
CA PHE A 6 -8.43 6.07 -10.98
C PHE A 6 -7.33 6.17 -12.05
N SER A 7 -6.69 5.05 -12.38
CA SER A 7 -5.60 5.04 -13.37
C SER A 7 -6.02 5.47 -14.78
N ARG A 8 -7.28 5.31 -15.17
CA ARG A 8 -7.79 5.76 -16.49
C ARG A 8 -8.00 7.26 -16.58
N ARG A 9 -8.30 7.92 -15.45
CA ARG A 9 -8.52 9.37 -15.37
C ARG A 9 -7.23 10.17 -15.34
N LEU A 10 -6.10 9.50 -15.13
CA LEU A 10 -4.78 10.12 -15.15
C LEU A 10 -4.11 9.94 -16.51
N GLU A 11 -3.35 10.97 -16.88
CA GLU A 11 -2.47 10.95 -18.05
C GLU A 11 -1.48 9.78 -17.97
N LYS A 12 -1.03 9.31 -19.13
CA LYS A 12 -0.01 8.25 -19.17
C LYS A 12 1.32 8.81 -18.70
N VAL A 13 1.90 8.17 -17.70
CA VAL A 13 3.26 8.45 -17.26
C VAL A 13 4.22 7.58 -18.08
N ASP A 14 5.16 8.20 -18.78
CA ASP A 14 6.14 7.49 -19.63
C ASP A 14 7.28 6.86 -18.82
N ARG A 15 7.49 7.34 -17.59
CA ARG A 15 8.59 6.91 -16.72
C ARG A 15 8.22 5.68 -15.89
N ILE A 16 8.08 4.53 -16.55
CA ILE A 16 7.85 3.24 -15.91
C ILE A 16 8.80 2.17 -16.46
N ASN A 17 9.29 1.29 -15.57
CA ASN A 17 10.19 0.19 -15.92
C ASN A 17 9.57 -0.68 -17.05
N PRO A 18 10.37 -1.16 -18.02
CA PRO A 18 9.94 -2.08 -19.08
C PRO A 18 9.02 -3.23 -18.61
N SER A 19 9.27 -3.83 -17.44
CA SER A 19 8.41 -4.89 -16.89
C SER A 19 6.97 -4.42 -16.62
N ARG A 20 6.81 -3.20 -16.11
CA ARG A 20 5.51 -2.58 -15.84
C ARG A 20 4.83 -2.15 -17.14
N ARG A 21 5.60 -1.61 -18.10
CA ARG A 21 5.12 -1.25 -19.46
C ARG A 21 4.52 -2.45 -20.18
N ARG A 22 5.22 -3.60 -20.20
CA ARG A 22 4.76 -4.82 -20.86
C ARG A 22 3.42 -5.33 -20.30
N LYS A 23 3.16 -5.11 -19.01
CA LYS A 23 1.91 -5.49 -18.34
C LYS A 23 0.81 -4.42 -18.43
N GLY A 24 1.06 -3.30 -19.12
CA GLY A 24 0.10 -2.19 -19.22
C GLY A 24 -0.13 -1.44 -17.90
N GLU A 25 0.77 -1.60 -16.92
CA GLU A 25 0.67 -0.93 -15.63
C GLU A 25 1.01 0.56 -15.76
N ARG A 26 0.33 1.42 -14.99
CA ARG A 26 0.61 2.86 -14.96
C ARG A 26 1.73 3.26 -13.98
N GLY A 27 2.29 2.30 -13.24
CA GLY A 27 3.35 2.55 -12.25
C GLY A 27 2.93 3.29 -10.99
N ILE A 28 1.70 3.78 -10.91
CA ILE A 28 1.12 4.53 -9.79
C ILE A 28 0.92 3.64 -8.55
N TRP A 29 0.39 2.44 -8.75
CA TRP A 29 0.06 1.53 -7.66
C TRP A 29 1.24 0.59 -7.37
N GLN A 30 1.47 0.31 -6.09
CA GLN A 30 2.27 -0.85 -5.70
C GLN A 30 1.55 -2.15 -6.10
N ARG A 31 2.34 -3.19 -6.37
CA ARG A 31 1.82 -4.52 -6.70
C ARG A 31 1.42 -5.23 -5.41
N CYS A 32 0.34 -6.00 -5.51
CA CYS A 32 -0.36 -6.57 -4.36
C CYS A 32 -0.94 -5.49 -3.44
N TYR A 33 -1.85 -5.91 -2.57
CA TYR A 33 -2.36 -5.08 -1.50
C TYR A 33 -2.61 -6.00 -0.31
N TRP A 34 -2.49 -5.45 0.89
CA TRP A 34 -2.87 -6.16 2.09
C TRP A 34 -4.36 -5.93 2.33
N GLU A 35 -5.05 -7.00 2.69
CA GLU A 35 -6.47 -7.00 2.99
C GLU A 35 -6.66 -7.78 4.28
N HIS A 36 -7.34 -7.15 5.24
CA HIS A 36 -7.78 -7.79 6.47
C HIS A 36 -9.24 -7.45 6.68
N GLN A 37 -10.01 -8.48 6.97
CA GLN A 37 -11.41 -8.33 7.32
C GLN A 37 -11.53 -8.15 8.83
N ILE A 38 -12.00 -6.97 9.25
CA ILE A 38 -12.28 -6.67 10.65
C ILE A 38 -13.45 -7.55 11.12
N ARG A 39 -13.22 -8.32 12.19
CA ARG A 39 -14.18 -9.33 12.66
C ARG A 39 -15.04 -8.88 13.83
N ASP A 40 -14.53 -7.95 14.63
CA ASP A 40 -15.19 -7.44 15.83
C ASP A 40 -14.66 -6.04 16.22
N GLU A 41 -15.27 -5.45 17.24
CA GLU A 41 -14.95 -4.11 17.74
C GLU A 41 -13.53 -4.01 18.33
N HIS A 42 -13.03 -5.10 18.91
CA HIS A 42 -11.70 -5.12 19.50
C HIS A 42 -10.63 -5.17 18.40
N ASP A 43 -10.88 -5.92 17.34
CA ASP A 43 -10.07 -5.95 16.13
C ASP A 43 -10.05 -4.58 15.43
N LEU A 44 -11.19 -3.89 15.38
CA LEU A 44 -11.27 -2.51 14.88
C LEU A 44 -10.37 -1.56 15.67
N THR A 45 -10.48 -1.59 17.00
CA THR A 45 -9.70 -0.72 17.90
C THR A 45 -8.20 -0.93 17.67
N ARG A 46 -7.75 -2.19 17.62
CA ARG A 46 -6.34 -2.52 17.35
C ARG A 46 -5.86 -2.05 15.97
N HIS A 47 -6.71 -2.16 14.94
CA HIS A 47 -6.35 -1.68 13.60
C HIS A 47 -6.21 -0.16 13.54
N ILE A 48 -7.07 0.57 14.24
CA ILE A 48 -6.99 2.03 14.37
C ILE A 48 -5.71 2.42 15.10
N ASP A 49 -5.43 1.78 16.24
CA ASP A 49 -4.20 2.02 17.01
C ASP A 49 -2.95 1.74 16.17
N TYR A 50 -2.95 0.66 15.39
CA TYR A 50 -1.87 0.32 14.48
C TYR A 50 -1.63 1.41 13.43
N ILE A 51 -2.69 1.96 12.82
CA ILE A 51 -2.58 3.05 11.84
C ILE A 51 -1.98 4.29 12.52
N HIS A 52 -2.46 4.66 13.71
CA HIS A 52 -1.95 5.82 14.44
C HIS A 52 -0.48 5.67 14.85
N TYR A 53 -0.08 4.50 15.31
CA TYR A 53 1.30 4.19 15.64
C TYR A 53 2.21 4.24 14.41
N ASN A 54 1.80 3.59 13.31
CA ASN A 54 2.56 3.56 12.07
C ASN A 54 2.78 4.98 11.52
N LEU A 55 1.76 5.83 11.51
CA LEU A 55 1.90 7.23 11.08
C LEU A 55 2.88 8.03 11.94
N ALA A 56 2.92 7.77 13.26
CA ALA A 56 3.83 8.44 14.18
C ALA A 56 5.29 8.03 13.94
N ASP A 57 5.54 6.74 13.70
CA ASP A 57 6.89 6.22 13.44
C ASP A 57 7.45 6.67 12.08
N TRP A 58 6.61 6.78 11.05
CA TRP A 58 7.03 7.23 9.71
C TRP A 58 7.53 8.68 9.70
N GLY A 59 7.13 9.48 10.68
CA GLY A 59 7.61 10.85 10.86
C GLY A 59 8.97 10.96 11.55
N MET A 60 9.44 9.92 12.27
CA MET A 60 10.49 10.09 13.28
C MET A 60 11.54 8.96 13.38
N ASN A 61 11.57 7.91 12.56
CA ASN A 61 12.75 7.02 12.48
C ASN A 61 12.76 6.07 11.27
N TRP A 62 13.42 6.48 10.19
CA TRP A 62 13.60 5.66 8.98
C TRP A 62 14.89 4.81 8.95
N VAL A 63 15.53 4.54 10.11
CA VAL A 63 16.81 3.80 10.14
C VAL A 63 16.72 2.37 10.70
N ALA A 64 15.56 1.91 11.19
CA ALA A 64 15.49 0.54 11.77
C ALA A 64 14.23 -0.28 11.46
N ALA A 65 13.40 0.11 10.48
CA ALA A 65 12.33 -0.77 10.01
C ALA A 65 12.86 -1.55 8.79
N GLU A 66 13.15 -2.83 9.00
CA GLU A 66 13.35 -3.77 7.90
C GLU A 66 12.25 -3.59 6.84
N PRO A 67 12.57 -3.64 5.54
CA PRO A 67 11.58 -3.44 4.51
C PRO A 67 10.55 -4.57 4.60
N LEU A 68 9.36 -4.24 5.14
CA LEU A 68 8.18 -5.09 5.14
C LEU A 68 7.89 -5.53 3.71
N HIS A 69 8.44 -6.68 3.34
CA HIS A 69 8.10 -7.36 2.11
C HIS A 69 6.65 -7.80 2.20
N CYS A 70 6.00 -7.82 1.05
CA CYS A 70 4.65 -8.33 0.86
C CYS A 70 4.49 -9.72 1.51
N GLY A 71 3.88 -9.77 2.71
CA GLY A 71 3.58 -11.02 3.41
C GLY A 71 3.75 -11.05 4.94
N ALA A 72 4.06 -9.95 5.63
CA ALA A 72 4.12 -9.97 7.09
C ALA A 72 2.72 -10.16 7.71
N PRO A 73 2.50 -11.20 8.55
CA PRO A 73 1.25 -11.38 9.28
C PRO A 73 1.25 -10.50 10.54
N VAL A 74 0.07 -9.98 10.88
CA VAL A 74 -0.33 -9.77 12.27
C VAL A 74 -1.09 -11.00 12.74
#